data_AF-A0A2E0R3J6-F1
#
_entry.id   AF-A0A2E0R3J6-F1
#
_cell.length_a   1.000
_cell.length_b   1.000
_cell.length_c   1.000
_cell.angle_alpha   90.00
_cell.angle_beta   90.00
_cell.angle_gamma   90.00
#
_symmetry.space_group_name_H-M   'P 1'
#
loop_
_entity.id
_entity.type
_entity.pdbx_description
1 polymer ?
#
loop_
_entity_poly.entity_id
_entity_poly.type
_entity_poly.pdbx_seq_one_letter_code
_entity_poly.pdbx_strand_id
1 'polypeptide(L)'
;MSGAGLSIEKTDQLIALLERRLAVISDADLRENDPDEQLKQLQDVSESLMDFHRANRETIPIRLNHFLENCSFEKALHWAKENRES
;
A
#
# COMPACT_ATOMS: atom_id res chain seq x y z
N MET A 1 -15.45 -13.14 -16.58
CA MET A 1 -14.22 -12.43 -16.96
C MET A 1 -13.36 -12.30 -15.71
N SER A 2 -12.60 -13.33 -15.37
CA SER A 2 -11.68 -13.29 -14.26
C SER A 2 -10.46 -12.47 -14.71
N GLY A 3 -10.44 -11.19 -14.38
CA GLY A 3 -9.24 -10.37 -14.55
C GLY A 3 -8.14 -11.00 -13.70
N ALA A 4 -7.02 -11.36 -14.32
CA ALA A 4 -5.88 -11.93 -13.61
C ALA A 4 -5.52 -10.98 -12.47
N GLY A 5 -5.56 -11.49 -11.24
CA GLY A 5 -5.17 -10.72 -10.05
C GLY A 5 -3.69 -10.36 -10.09
N LEU A 6 -3.25 -9.59 -9.08
CA LEU A 6 -1.83 -9.31 -8.88
C LEU A 6 -1.06 -10.63 -8.74
N SER A 7 0.11 -10.72 -9.39
CA SER A 7 1.04 -11.82 -9.13
C SER A 7 1.53 -11.79 -7.68
N ILE A 8 2.03 -12.92 -7.18
CA ILE A 8 2.64 -13.01 -5.84
C ILE A 8 3.70 -11.91 -5.62
N GLU A 9 4.59 -11.68 -6.59
CA GLU A 9 5.61 -10.64 -6.50
C GLU A 9 5.01 -9.23 -6.35
N LYS A 10 3.97 -8.91 -7.13
CA LYS A 10 3.29 -7.62 -7.03
C LYS A 10 2.49 -7.49 -5.74
N THR A 11 1.93 -8.58 -5.26
CA THR A 11 1.25 -8.62 -3.97
C THR A 11 2.25 -8.39 -2.82
N ASP A 12 3.43 -9.00 -2.86
CA ASP A 12 4.50 -8.76 -1.88
C ASP A 12 5.00 -7.32 -1.91
N GLN A 13 5.19 -6.76 -3.11
CA GLN A 13 5.56 -5.35 -3.28
C GLN A 13 4.50 -4.43 -2.64
N LEU A 14 3.22 -4.70 -2.87
CA LEU A 14 2.13 -3.92 -2.30
C LEU A 14 2.08 -4.04 -0.77
N ILE A 15 2.23 -5.25 -0.24
CA ILE A 15 2.27 -5.51 1.21
C ILE A 15 3.39 -4.68 1.85
N ALA A 16 4.60 -4.70 1.28
CA ALA A 16 5.73 -3.94 1.81
C ALA A 16 5.48 -2.43 1.82
N LEU A 17 4.87 -1.88 0.77
CA LEU A 17 4.52 -0.47 0.70
C LEU A 17 3.47 -0.08 1.76
N LEU A 18 2.44 -0.92 1.94
CA LEU A 18 1.38 -0.68 2.92
C LEU A 18 1.91 -0.79 4.36
N GLU A 19 2.73 -1.80 4.66
CA GLU A 19 3.37 -1.95 5.96
C GLU A 19 4.27 -0.77 6.28
N ARG A 20 5.09 -0.31 5.32
CA ARG A 20 5.92 0.89 5.48
C ARG A 20 5.05 2.13 5.76
N ARG A 21 3.98 2.35 5.00
CA ARG A 21 3.07 3.49 5.19
C ARG A 21 2.44 3.52 6.58
N LEU A 22 2.03 2.35 7.08
CA LEU A 22 1.43 2.18 8.40
C LEU A 22 2.47 2.31 9.53
N ALA A 23 3.67 1.77 9.34
CA ALA A 23 4.76 1.93 10.30
C ALA A 23 5.12 3.41 10.50
N VAL A 24 5.37 4.14 9.42
CA VAL A 24 5.78 5.56 9.48
C VAL A 24 4.73 6.44 10.17
N ILE A 25 3.43 6.26 9.88
CA ILE A 25 2.38 7.08 10.52
C ILE A 25 2.16 6.71 11.99
N SER A 26 2.45 5.47 12.36
CA SER A 26 2.35 5.00 13.75
C SER A 26 3.57 5.37 14.60
N ASP A 27 4.68 5.78 13.97
CA ASP A 27 5.91 6.12 14.66
C ASP A 27 5.75 7.42 15.47
N ALA A 28 5.63 7.27 16.78
CA ALA A 28 5.49 8.38 17.72
C ALA A 28 6.81 9.13 17.95
N ASP A 29 7.93 8.41 17.96
CA ASP A 29 9.24 9.01 18.17
C ASP A 29 9.61 9.89 16.99
N LEU A 30 9.41 9.38 15.76
CA LEU A 30 9.63 10.16 14.55
C LEU A 30 8.72 11.38 14.48
N ARG A 31 7.43 11.25 14.86
CA ARG A 31 6.49 12.37 14.90
C ARG A 31 6.91 13.47 15.89
N GLU A 32 7.46 13.08 17.04
CA GLU A 32 7.79 14.01 18.13
C GLU A 32 9.16 14.64 17.96
N ASN A 33 10.13 13.89 17.46
CA ASN A 33 11.53 14.31 17.40
C ASN A 33 12.00 14.72 16.00
N ASP A 34 11.38 14.22 14.92
CA ASP A 34 11.72 14.57 13.53
C ASP A 34 10.50 14.56 12.59
N PRO A 35 9.53 15.48 12.81
CA PRO A 35 8.28 15.52 12.04
C PRO A 35 8.49 15.81 10.55
N ASP A 36 9.57 16.51 10.19
CA ASP A 36 9.92 16.78 8.79
C ASP A 36 10.37 15.51 8.08
N GLU A 37 11.18 14.68 8.74
CA GLU A 37 11.54 13.36 8.22
C GLU A 37 10.32 12.43 8.19
N GLN A 38 9.42 12.48 9.18
CA GLN A 38 8.16 11.73 9.09
C GLN A 38 7.37 12.14 7.84
N LEU A 39 7.20 13.44 7.60
CA LEU A 39 6.46 13.95 6.46
C LEU A 39 7.10 13.49 5.14
N LYS A 40 8.43 13.57 5.03
CA LYS A 40 9.17 13.09 3.86
C LYS A 40 8.98 11.60 3.62
N GLN A 41 9.11 10.76 4.66
CA GLN A 41 8.89 9.32 4.51
C GLN A 41 7.45 8.99 4.13
N LEU A 42 6.47 9.72 4.68
CA LEU A 42 5.05 9.60 4.32
C LEU A 42 4.81 9.98 2.86
N GLN A 43 5.46 11.04 2.37
CA GLN A 43 5.39 11.44 0.96
C GLN A 43 5.98 10.36 0.06
N ASP A 44 7.22 9.93 0.32
CA ASP A 44 7.95 8.94 -0.48
C ASP A 44 7.14 7.63 -0.66
N VAL A 45 6.59 7.11 0.43
CA VAL A 45 5.80 5.87 0.38
C VAL A 45 4.43 6.09 -0.25
N SER A 46 3.82 7.27 -0.11
CA SER A 46 2.55 7.59 -0.78
C SER A 46 2.72 7.70 -2.28
N GLU A 47 3.79 8.35 -2.76
CA GLU A 47 4.14 8.41 -4.18
C GLU A 47 4.43 7.01 -4.74
N SER A 48 5.17 6.18 -4.00
CA SER A 48 5.42 4.79 -4.38
C SER A 48 4.14 3.95 -4.48
N LEU A 49 3.18 4.15 -3.55
CA LEU A 49 1.86 3.50 -3.60
C LEU A 49 1.03 3.98 -4.80
N MET A 50 1.04 5.28 -5.09
CA MET A 50 0.35 5.84 -6.26
C MET A 50 0.92 5.33 -7.57
N ASP A 51 2.25 5.21 -7.66
CA ASP A 51 2.93 4.67 -8.83
C ASP A 51 2.65 3.18 -9.01
N PHE A 52 2.68 2.40 -7.92
CA PHE A 52 2.28 0.99 -7.95
C PHE A 52 0.82 0.85 -8.40
N HIS A 53 -0.09 1.63 -7.83
CA HIS A 53 -1.51 1.59 -8.16
C HIS A 53 -1.75 1.92 -9.63
N ARG A 54 -1.12 2.98 -10.13
CA ARG A 54 -1.21 3.39 -11.55
C ARG A 54 -0.64 2.33 -12.48
N ALA A 55 0.50 1.74 -12.17
CA ALA A 55 1.17 0.74 -12.99
C ALA A 55 0.42 -0.61 -13.06
N ASN A 56 -0.33 -0.97 -12.03
CA ASN A 56 -1.01 -2.26 -11.93
C ASN A 56 -2.54 -2.14 -12.05
N ARG A 57 -3.07 -0.97 -12.42
CA ARG A 57 -4.52 -0.64 -12.36
C ARG A 57 -5.42 -1.67 -13.05
N GLU A 58 -4.99 -2.23 -14.17
CA GLU A 58 -5.77 -3.23 -14.94
C GLU A 58 -5.79 -4.62 -14.28
N THR A 59 -4.82 -4.89 -13.41
CA THR A 59 -4.64 -6.20 -12.72
C THR A 59 -5.10 -6.17 -11.27
N ILE A 60 -5.30 -4.98 -10.68
CA ILE A 60 -5.78 -4.82 -9.31
C ILE A 60 -7.26 -5.22 -9.25
N PRO A 61 -7.65 -6.18 -8.39
CA PRO A 61 -9.05 -6.54 -8.22
C PRO A 61 -9.88 -5.36 -7.71
N ILE A 62 -11.14 -5.26 -8.17
CA ILE A 62 -12.05 -4.14 -7.86
C ILE A 62 -12.12 -3.83 -6.35
N ARG A 63 -12.17 -4.88 -5.51
CA ARG A 63 -12.22 -4.71 -4.04
C ARG A 63 -10.95 -4.09 -3.48
N LEU A 64 -9.78 -4.53 -3.94
CA LEU A 64 -8.50 -3.93 -3.54
C LEU A 64 -8.38 -2.51 -4.07
N ASN A 65 -8.78 -2.26 -5.33
CA ASN A 65 -8.80 -0.93 -5.94
C ASN A 65 -9.59 0.07 -5.08
N HIS A 66 -10.77 -0.35 -4.60
CA HIS A 66 -11.61 0.49 -3.73
C HIS A 66 -10.93 0.84 -2.40
N PHE A 67 -10.14 -0.06 -1.81
CA PHE A 67 -9.39 0.26 -0.59
C PHE A 67 -8.24 1.23 -0.86
N LEU A 68 -7.55 1.08 -2.00
CA LEU A 68 -6.45 1.98 -2.39
C LEU A 68 -6.96 3.39 -2.72
N GLU A 69 -8.05 3.52 -3.48
CA GLU A 69 -8.67 4.81 -3.83
C GLU A 69 -9.16 5.59 -2.60
N ASN A 70 -9.63 4.89 -1.57
CA ASN A 70 -10.10 5.48 -0.31
C ASN A 70 -9.00 5.60 0.76
N CYS A 71 -7.73 5.37 0.41
CA CYS A 71 -6.60 5.35 1.35
C CYS A 71 -6.83 4.46 2.59
N SER A 72 -7.63 3.40 2.45
CA SER A 72 -7.94 2.44 3.51
C SER A 72 -6.83 1.40 3.63
N PHE A 73 -5.62 1.84 3.96
CA PHE A 73 -4.40 1.03 3.86
C PHE A 73 -4.37 -0.21 4.75
N GLU A 74 -4.99 -0.17 5.93
CA GLU A 74 -5.13 -1.38 6.78
C GLU A 74 -5.99 -2.45 6.11
N LYS A 75 -7.12 -2.05 5.49
CA LYS A 75 -8.00 -2.98 4.76
C LYS A 75 -7.33 -3.50 3.50
N ALA A 76 -6.60 -2.64 2.79
CA ALA A 76 -5.80 -3.05 1.64
C ALA A 76 -4.72 -4.07 2.04
N LEU A 77 -4.03 -3.85 3.17
CA LEU A 77 -2.99 -4.74 3.68
C LEU A 77 -3.57 -6.10 4.07
N HIS A 78 -4.66 -6.08 4.83
CA HIS A 78 -5.37 -7.31 5.22
C HIS A 78 -5.80 -8.11 3.98
N TRP A 79 -6.45 -7.44 3.02
CA TRP A 79 -6.85 -8.09 1.76
C TRP A 79 -5.64 -8.67 1.02
N ALA A 80 -4.54 -7.93 0.88
CA ALA A 80 -3.36 -8.37 0.14
C ALA A 80 -2.70 -9.60 0.79
N LYS A 81 -2.64 -9.65 2.13
CA LYS A 81 -2.13 -10.81 2.87
C LYS A 81 -3.01 -12.04 2.71
N GLU A 82 -4.33 -11.88 2.75
CA GLU A 82 -5.27 -13.00 2.56
C GLU A 82 -5.28 -13.54 1.13
N ASN A 83 -4.96 -12.71 0.14
CA ASN A 83 -5.03 -13.05 -1.29
C ASN A 83 -3.64 -13.20 -1.93
N ARG A 84 -2.61 -13.46 -1.13
CA ARG A 84 -1.23 -13.69 -1.59
C ARG A 84 -1.06 -14.98 -2.40
N GLU A 85 -2.02 -15.89 -2.35
CA GLU A 85 -1.94 -17.25 -2.92
C GLU A 85 -2.53 -17.41 -4.34
N SER A 86 -2.38 -16.42 -5.24
CA SER A 86 -2.82 -16.56 -6.65
C SER A 86 -1.70 -16.36 -7.66
#